data_AF-A0A0M9ZZ10-F1
#
_entry.id   AF-A0A0M9ZZ10-F1
#
_cell.length_a   1.000
_cell.length_b   1.000
_cell.length_c   1.000
_cell.angle_alpha   90.00
_cell.angle_beta   90.00
_cell.angle_gamma   90.00
#
_symmetry.space_group_name_H-M   'P 1'
#
loop_
_entity.id
_entity.type
_entity.pdbx_description
1 polymer ?
#
loop_
_entity_poly.entity_id
_entity_poly.type
_entity_poly.pdbx_seq_one_letter_code
_entity_poly.pdbx_strand_id
1 'polypeptide(L)'
;MLAAVVLGLGIGGFLDGIVIHQLLGWHHMLSGWYPASDMRLMMVGDGLFHLLCLVLVLVGVALLNRRAPLPDRVLLGGILAGWGAFNLVEGVIDHQVLGIHHVRPGPGQLGYDLAFLASGAALLAIGLVFARRSNRLAVGRDS
;
A
#
# COMPACT_ATOMS: atom_id res chain seq x y z
N MET A 1 10.61 7.96 10.61
CA MET A 1 9.28 7.95 9.96
C MET A 1 9.35 7.62 8.47
N LEU A 2 10.10 8.34 7.63
CA LEU A 2 10.20 8.04 6.18
C LEU A 2 10.50 6.55 5.89
N ALA A 3 11.49 5.96 6.58
CA ALA A 3 11.82 4.54 6.42
C ALA A 3 10.64 3.60 6.66
N ALA A 4 9.81 3.89 7.68
CA ALA A 4 8.60 3.14 7.98
C ALA A 4 7.49 3.35 6.96
N VAL A 5 7.39 4.56 6.37
CA VAL A 5 6.46 4.86 5.27
C VAL A 5 6.84 4.08 4.01
N VAL A 6 8.12 4.07 3.65
CA VAL A 6 8.61 3.28 2.50
C VAL A 6 8.36 1.78 2.70
N LEU A 7 8.62 1.28 3.91
CA LEU A 7 8.29 -0.09 4.28
C LEU A 7 6.77 -0.35 4.16
N GLY A 8 5.95 0.58 4.63
CA GLY A 8 4.48 0.51 4.54
C GLY A 8 3.95 0.50 3.12
N LEU A 9 4.54 1.26 2.19
CA LEU A 9 4.19 1.22 0.76
C LEU A 9 4.39 -0.19 0.20
N GLY A 10 5.56 -0.79 0.47
CA GLY A 10 5.87 -2.16 0.01
C GLY A 10 4.98 -3.23 0.63
N ILE A 11 4.72 -3.15 1.94
CA ILE A 11 3.81 -4.09 2.63
C ILE A 11 2.38 -3.95 2.11
N GLY A 12 1.89 -2.72 1.93
CA GLY A 12 0.57 -2.45 1.39
C GLY A 12 0.39 -3.04 -0.01
N GLY A 13 1.36 -2.81 -0.90
CA GLY A 13 1.34 -3.39 -2.24
C GLY A 13 1.43 -4.92 -2.23
N PHE A 14 2.21 -5.53 -1.33
CA PHE A 14 2.18 -6.99 -1.18
C PHE A 14 0.83 -7.52 -0.74
N LEU A 15 0.16 -6.85 0.20
CA LEU A 15 -1.15 -7.29 0.67
C LEU A 15 -2.20 -7.18 -0.43
N ASP A 16 -2.15 -6.11 -1.21
CA ASP A 16 -3.00 -5.94 -2.39
C ASP A 16 -2.72 -7.02 -3.45
N GLY A 17 -1.47 -7.18 -3.87
CA GLY A 17 -1.09 -8.18 -4.88
C GLY A 17 -1.32 -9.63 -4.44
N ILE A 18 -1.05 -9.98 -3.19
CA ILE A 18 -1.28 -11.34 -2.71
C ILE A 18 -2.78 -11.57 -2.48
N VAL A 19 -3.46 -10.69 -1.74
CA VAL A 19 -4.85 -10.95 -1.35
C VAL A 19 -5.78 -10.71 -2.52
N ILE A 20 -5.70 -9.56 -3.17
CA ILE A 20 -6.69 -9.16 -4.18
C ILE A 20 -6.36 -9.78 -5.53
N HIS A 21 -5.08 -9.80 -5.96
CA HIS A 21 -4.75 -10.38 -7.26
C HIS A 21 -4.67 -11.91 -7.24
N GLN A 22 -4.12 -12.52 -6.20
CA GLN A 22 -3.80 -13.95 -6.22
C GLN A 22 -4.82 -14.80 -5.44
N LEU A 23 -5.12 -14.45 -4.19
CA LEU A 23 -6.04 -15.24 -3.37
C LEU A 23 -7.50 -15.07 -3.79
N LEU A 24 -7.92 -13.82 -4.01
CA LEU A 24 -9.28 -13.50 -4.44
C LEU A 24 -9.43 -13.57 -5.97
N GLY A 25 -8.35 -13.33 -6.71
CA GLY A 25 -8.37 -13.34 -8.17
C GLY A 25 -9.35 -12.31 -8.75
N TRP A 26 -9.56 -11.18 -8.05
CA TRP A 26 -10.55 -10.20 -8.49
C TRP A 26 -10.07 -9.41 -9.70
N HIS A 27 -8.78 -9.11 -9.76
CA HIS A 27 -8.13 -8.49 -10.89
C HIS A 27 -6.65 -8.86 -10.94
N HIS A 28 -6.02 -8.58 -12.07
CA HIS A 28 -4.56 -8.64 -12.23
C HIS A 28 -4.07 -7.28 -12.70
N MET A 29 -2.77 -6.99 -12.54
CA MET A 29 -2.18 -5.70 -12.88
C MET A 29 -2.59 -5.18 -14.26
N LEU A 30 -2.72 -6.05 -15.27
CA LEU A 30 -2.96 -5.67 -16.67
C LEU A 30 -4.39 -5.98 -17.16
N SER A 31 -5.28 -6.39 -16.26
CA SER A 31 -6.59 -6.95 -16.60
C SER A 31 -7.61 -5.94 -17.14
N GLY A 32 -7.38 -4.64 -16.96
CA GLY A 32 -8.19 -3.58 -17.57
C GLY A 32 -7.80 -3.27 -19.02
N TRP A 33 -6.55 -3.56 -19.41
CA TRP A 33 -6.04 -3.30 -20.76
C TRP A 33 -6.02 -4.53 -21.67
N TYR A 34 -5.96 -5.73 -21.09
CA TYR A 34 -5.82 -6.97 -21.84
C TYR A 34 -6.83 -8.03 -21.37
N PRO A 35 -7.23 -8.97 -22.23
CA PRO A 35 -8.12 -10.07 -21.84
C PRO A 35 -7.52 -10.89 -20.71
N ALA A 36 -8.32 -11.17 -19.67
CA ALA A 36 -7.91 -11.99 -18.53
C ALA A 36 -7.56 -13.45 -18.90
N SER A 37 -7.87 -13.89 -20.12
CA SER A 37 -7.48 -15.21 -20.64
C SER A 37 -5.97 -15.32 -20.92
N ASP A 38 -5.24 -14.21 -21.11
CA ASP A 38 -3.78 -14.25 -21.25
C ASP A 38 -3.10 -14.32 -19.87
N MET A 39 -3.17 -15.51 -19.27
CA MET A 39 -2.67 -15.74 -17.91
C MET A 39 -1.16 -15.51 -17.79
N ARG A 40 -0.39 -15.72 -18.87
CA ARG A 40 1.05 -15.46 -18.85
C ARG A 40 1.31 -13.97 -18.70
N LEU A 41 0.60 -13.13 -19.43
CA LEU A 41 0.73 -11.68 -19.32
C LEU A 41 0.29 -11.18 -17.93
N MET A 42 -0.81 -11.72 -17.40
CA MET A 42 -1.29 -11.37 -16.05
C MET A 42 -0.26 -11.71 -14.98
N MET A 43 0.30 -12.93 -15.02
CA MET A 43 1.35 -13.36 -14.07
C MET A 43 2.61 -12.51 -14.16
N VAL A 44 3.03 -12.09 -15.37
CA VAL A 44 4.18 -11.20 -15.54
C VAL A 44 3.89 -9.82 -14.95
N GLY A 45 2.72 -9.24 -15.21
CA GLY A 45 2.30 -7.96 -14.65
C GLY A 45 2.31 -7.98 -13.12
N ASP A 46 1.66 -8.98 -12.53
CA ASP A 46 1.64 -9.16 -11.07
C ASP A 46 3.04 -9.42 -10.52
N GLY A 47 3.87 -10.18 -11.21
CA GLY A 47 5.26 -10.46 -10.80
C GLY A 47 6.13 -9.20 -10.76
N LEU A 48 6.01 -8.32 -11.76
CA LEU A 48 6.71 -7.04 -11.79
C LEU A 48 6.25 -6.10 -10.68
N PHE A 49 4.93 -6.08 -10.41
CA PHE A 49 4.37 -5.35 -9.29
C PHE A 49 4.89 -5.85 -7.94
N HIS A 50 4.92 -7.17 -7.72
CA HIS A 50 5.52 -7.76 -6.52
C HIS A 50 7.02 -7.49 -6.39
N LEU A 51 7.76 -7.46 -7.50
CA LEU A 51 9.17 -7.11 -7.50
C LEU A 51 9.37 -5.66 -7.04
N LEU A 52 8.54 -4.72 -7.49
CA LEU A 52 8.55 -3.34 -7.00
C LEU A 52 8.25 -3.29 -5.50
N CYS A 53 7.23 -4.03 -5.03
CA CYS A 53 6.92 -4.14 -3.60
C CYS A 53 8.10 -4.66 -2.79
N LEU A 54 8.79 -5.69 -3.29
CA LEU A 54 10.00 -6.24 -2.65
C LEU A 54 11.11 -5.18 -2.55
N VAL A 55 11.37 -4.43 -3.62
CA VAL A 55 12.35 -3.35 -3.59
C VAL A 55 11.99 -2.30 -2.53
N LEU A 56 10.72 -1.89 -2.45
CA LEU A 56 10.26 -0.94 -1.42
C LEU A 56 10.45 -1.49 0.00
N VAL A 57 10.12 -2.77 0.24
CA VAL A 57 10.37 -3.43 1.53
C VAL A 57 11.86 -3.42 1.87
N LEU A 58 12.73 -3.85 0.95
CA LEU A 58 14.18 -3.89 1.15
C LEU A 58 14.77 -2.50 1.42
N VAL A 59 14.33 -1.47 0.69
CA VAL A 59 14.73 -0.08 0.92
C VAL A 59 14.23 0.40 2.28
N GLY A 60 12.99 0.13 2.64
CA GLY A 60 12.42 0.46 3.95
C GLY A 60 13.22 -0.14 5.10
N VAL A 61 13.54 -1.44 5.00
CA VAL A 61 14.39 -2.15 5.98
C VAL A 61 15.80 -1.58 6.01
N ALA A 62 16.43 -1.35 4.87
CA ALA A 62 17.77 -0.75 4.81
C ALA A 62 17.79 0.64 5.47
N LEU A 63 16.80 1.48 5.19
CA LEU A 63 16.69 2.81 5.81
C LEU A 63 16.44 2.75 7.32
N LEU A 64 15.70 1.76 7.81
CA LEU A 64 15.50 1.53 9.25
C LEU A 64 16.83 1.15 9.93
N ASN A 65 17.65 0.30 9.30
CA ASN A 65 18.93 -0.16 9.85
C ASN A 65 20.04 0.91 9.83
N ARG A 66 19.87 2.02 9.10
CA ARG A 66 20.84 3.13 9.04
C ARG A 66 20.64 4.19 10.12
N ARG A 67 19.61 4.08 10.96
CA ARG A 67 19.27 5.07 11.98
C ARG A 67 19.01 4.39 13.32
N ALA A 68 18.94 5.20 14.38
CA ALA A 68 18.46 4.74 15.67
C ALA A 68 17.04 4.13 15.53
N PRO A 69 16.71 3.08 16.30
CA PRO A 69 15.38 2.47 16.28
C PRO A 69 14.28 3.50 16.46
N LEU A 70 13.21 3.37 15.66
CA LEU A 70 12.02 4.19 15.83
C LEU A 70 11.20 3.67 17.01
N PRO A 71 10.55 4.55 17.80
CA PRO A 71 9.54 4.10 18.75
C PRO A 71 8.45 3.30 18.03
N ASP A 72 7.95 2.23 18.64
CA ASP A 72 6.99 1.30 18.02
C ASP A 72 5.79 2.01 17.41
N ARG A 73 5.28 3.05 18.08
CA ARG A 73 4.13 3.84 17.59
C ARG A 73 4.46 4.63 16.33
N VAL A 74 5.69 5.11 16.19
CA VAL A 74 6.18 5.84 15.00
C VAL A 74 6.46 4.86 13.86
N LEU A 75 6.97 3.66 14.18
CA LEU A 75 7.15 2.59 13.21
C LEU A 75 5.80 2.13 12.65
N LEU A 76 4.88 1.69 13.53
CA LEU A 76 3.55 1.24 13.13
C LEU A 76 2.76 2.35 12.43
N GLY A 77 2.77 3.57 12.98
CA GLY A 77 2.11 4.72 12.36
C GLY A 77 2.67 5.05 10.97
N GLY A 78 3.99 4.91 10.78
CA GLY A 78 4.63 5.05 9.48
C GLY A 78 4.23 3.95 8.49
N ILE A 79 4.19 2.70 8.93
CA ILE A 79 3.77 1.55 8.09
C ILE A 79 2.32 1.74 7.63
N LEU A 80 1.40 2.06 8.55
CA LEU A 80 -0.01 2.32 8.22
C LEU A 80 -0.17 3.52 7.26
N ALA A 81 0.61 4.58 7.48
CA ALA A 81 0.61 5.73 6.59
C ALA A 81 1.14 5.39 5.19
N GLY A 82 2.19 4.57 5.11
CA GLY A 82 2.73 4.07 3.85
C GLY A 82 1.73 3.20 3.08
N TRP A 83 1.08 2.25 3.76
CA TRP A 83 0.04 1.44 3.14
C TRP A 83 -1.14 2.30 2.68
N GLY A 84 -1.63 3.22 3.52
CA GLY A 84 -2.69 4.13 3.11
C GLY A 84 -2.33 4.97 1.88
N ALA A 85 -1.08 5.46 1.81
CA ALA A 85 -0.58 6.18 0.65
C ALA A 85 -0.49 5.30 -0.60
N PHE A 86 -0.10 4.02 -0.47
CA PHE A 86 -0.12 3.06 -1.56
C PHE A 86 -1.54 2.93 -2.13
N ASN A 87 -2.55 2.64 -1.29
CA ASN A 87 -3.94 2.49 -1.74
C ASN A 87 -4.48 3.75 -2.43
N LEU A 88 -4.09 4.94 -1.96
CA LEU A 88 -4.52 6.18 -2.59
C LEU A 88 -3.87 6.42 -3.95
N VAL A 89 -2.57 6.16 -4.07
CA VAL A 89 -1.85 6.32 -5.34
C VAL A 89 -2.33 5.30 -6.35
N GLU A 90 -2.37 4.02 -5.95
CA GLU A 90 -2.82 2.92 -6.80
C GLU A 90 -4.29 3.12 -7.22
N GLY A 91 -5.20 3.39 -6.27
CA GLY A 91 -6.61 3.57 -6.61
C GLY A 91 -6.90 4.80 -7.47
N VAL A 92 -6.14 5.90 -7.31
CA VAL A 92 -6.33 7.09 -8.16
C VAL A 92 -5.67 6.88 -9.52
N ILE A 93 -4.41 6.46 -9.55
CA ILE A 93 -3.64 6.41 -10.78
C ILE A 93 -4.06 5.20 -11.61
N ASP A 94 -4.07 4.01 -11.02
CA ASP A 94 -4.26 2.77 -11.76
C ASP A 94 -5.74 2.49 -12.03
N HIS A 95 -6.64 2.72 -11.07
CA HIS A 95 -8.08 2.46 -11.30
C HIS A 95 -8.81 3.60 -12.00
N GLN A 96 -8.54 4.85 -11.62
CA GLN A 96 -9.34 5.99 -12.11
C GLN A 96 -8.71 6.70 -13.31
N VAL A 97 -7.41 6.98 -13.28
CA VAL A 97 -6.74 7.75 -14.33
C VAL A 97 -6.36 6.86 -15.51
N LEU A 98 -5.71 5.72 -15.25
CA LEU A 98 -5.19 4.82 -16.28
C LEU A 98 -6.17 3.70 -16.65
N GLY A 99 -7.03 3.30 -15.71
CA GLY A 99 -7.94 2.17 -15.89
C GLY A 99 -7.20 0.87 -16.23
N ILE A 100 -6.00 0.69 -15.69
CA ILE A 100 -5.15 -0.48 -15.99
C ILE A 100 -5.70 -1.76 -15.35
N HIS A 101 -6.43 -1.61 -14.24
CA HIS A 101 -7.33 -2.59 -13.63
C HIS A 101 -8.29 -1.85 -12.69
N HIS A 102 -9.27 -2.56 -12.14
CA HIS A 102 -10.16 -2.06 -11.09
C HIS A 102 -10.20 -3.07 -9.96
N VAL A 103 -10.48 -2.63 -8.72
CA VAL A 103 -10.44 -3.50 -7.53
C VAL A 103 -11.25 -4.78 -7.71
N ARG A 104 -12.45 -4.65 -8.27
CA ARG A 104 -13.30 -5.78 -8.65
C ARG A 104 -14.12 -5.43 -9.88
N PRO A 105 -13.73 -5.91 -11.07
CA PRO A 105 -14.47 -5.70 -12.29
C PRO A 105 -15.89 -6.29 -12.24
N GLY A 106 -16.83 -5.64 -12.91
CA GLY A 106 -18.22 -6.07 -13.01
C GLY A 106 -19.19 -5.26 -12.14
N PRO A 107 -20.33 -5.84 -11.70
CA PRO A 107 -21.34 -5.09 -10.98
C PRO A 107 -20.81 -4.44 -9.70
N GLY A 108 -21.00 -3.12 -9.59
CA GLY A 108 -20.58 -2.35 -8.41
C GLY A 108 -19.10 -1.95 -8.38
N GLN A 109 -18.36 -2.11 -9.49
CA GLN A 109 -16.93 -1.76 -9.62
C GLN A 109 -16.56 -0.41 -8.98
N LEU A 110 -17.28 0.67 -9.32
CA LEU A 110 -17.03 2.00 -8.75
C LEU A 110 -17.13 2.00 -7.22
N GLY A 111 -18.06 1.22 -6.64
CA GLY A 111 -18.19 1.10 -5.19
C GLY A 111 -16.97 0.43 -4.54
N TYR A 112 -16.38 -0.57 -5.21
CA TYR A 112 -15.15 -1.21 -4.74
C TYR A 112 -13.95 -0.27 -4.82
N ASP A 113 -13.79 0.47 -5.93
CA ASP A 113 -12.71 1.44 -6.10
C ASP A 113 -12.80 2.56 -5.05
N LEU A 114 -14.01 3.07 -4.79
CA LEU A 114 -14.24 4.09 -3.75
C LEU A 114 -14.00 3.54 -2.34
N ALA A 115 -14.37 2.29 -2.06
CA ALA A 115 -14.09 1.65 -0.78
C ALA A 115 -12.58 1.46 -0.56
N PHE A 116 -11.84 1.12 -1.63
CA PHE A 116 -10.40 0.99 -1.58
C PHE A 116 -9.72 2.33 -1.29
N LEU A 117 -10.10 3.41 -1.98
CA LEU A 117 -9.64 4.77 -1.68
C LEU A 117 -10.00 5.23 -0.26
N ALA A 118 -11.22 4.96 0.19
CA ALA A 118 -11.66 5.30 1.54
C ALA A 118 -10.83 4.57 2.61
N SER A 119 -10.51 3.29 2.38
CA SER A 119 -9.62 2.54 3.26
C SER A 119 -8.20 3.11 3.28
N GLY A 120 -7.68 3.53 2.11
CA GLY A 120 -6.40 4.21 2.00
C GLY A 120 -6.34 5.51 2.80
N ALA A 121 -7.38 6.36 2.65
CA ALA A 121 -7.51 7.60 3.42
C ALA A 121 -7.59 7.34 4.93
N ALA A 122 -8.34 6.32 5.35
CA ALA A 122 -8.46 5.93 6.76
C ALA A 122 -7.11 5.45 7.33
N LEU A 123 -6.42 4.54 6.62
CA LEU A 123 -5.10 4.03 7.02
C LEU A 123 -4.07 5.17 7.14
N LEU A 124 -4.06 6.09 6.17
CA LEU A 124 -3.19 7.25 6.19
C LEU A 124 -3.46 8.14 7.40
N ALA A 125 -4.73 8.49 7.64
CA ALA A 125 -5.12 9.32 8.79
C ALA A 125 -4.75 8.66 10.12
N ILE A 126 -5.08 7.37 10.30
CA ILE A 126 -4.76 6.59 11.50
C ILE A 126 -3.25 6.56 11.73
N GLY A 127 -2.46 6.27 10.68
CA GLY A 127 -1.01 6.21 10.74
C GLY A 127 -0.38 7.54 11.19
N LEU A 128 -0.83 8.65 10.61
CA LEU A 128 -0.37 9.99 10.98
C LEU A 128 -0.73 10.36 12.43
N VAL A 129 -1.94 10.02 12.90
CA VAL A 129 -2.37 10.28 14.28
C VAL A 129 -1.54 9.46 15.28
N PHE A 130 -1.31 8.18 15.00
CA PHE A 130 -0.49 7.31 15.86
C PHE A 130 0.96 7.81 15.98
N ALA A 131 1.57 8.20 14.85
CA ALA A 131 2.94 8.71 14.84
C ALA A 131 3.09 10.02 15.63
N ARG A 132 2.11 10.94 15.54
CA ARG A 132 2.14 12.24 16.24
C ARG A 132 1.98 12.13 17.76
N ARG A 133 1.18 11.17 18.25
CA ARG A 133 0.95 10.99 19.70
C ARG A 133 2.19 10.48 20.44
N SER A 134 3.13 9.84 19.74
CA SER A 134 4.40 9.41 20.33
C SER A 134 5.32 10.58 20.70
N ASN A 135 5.33 11.65 19.89
CA ASN A 135 6.18 12.82 20.15
C ASN A 135 5.75 13.61 21.40
N ARG A 136 4.44 13.62 21.71
CA ARG A 136 3.93 14.34 22.90
C ARG A 136 4.25 13.62 24.21
N LEU A 137 4.26 12.29 24.21
CA LEU A 137 4.59 11.49 25.40
C LEU A 137 6.09 11.48 25.71
N ALA A 138 6.94 11.65 24.70
CA ALA A 138 8.38 11.82 24.90
C ALA A 138 8.70 13.20 25.50
N VAL A 139 8.09 14.28 24.97
CA VAL A 139 8.31 15.66 25.46
C VAL A 139 7.81 15.88 26.89
N GLY A 140 6.70 15.23 27.31
CA GLY A 140 6.16 15.40 28.66
C GLY A 140 6.87 14.57 29.75
N ARG A 141 7.89 13.78 29.40
CA ARG A 141 8.67 12.96 30.34
C ARG A 141 10.00 13.63 30.75
N ASP A 142 10.40 14.66 30.01
CA ASP A 142 11.68 15.37 30.17
C ASP A 142 11.49 16.78 30.77
N SER A 143 10.31 17.08 31.32
CA SER A 143 9.93 18.35 31.98
C SER A 143 9.47 18.11 33.41
#